data_AF-A0A544Z890-F1
#
_entry.id   AF-A0A544Z890-F1
#
_cell.length_a   1.000
_cell.length_b   1.000
_cell.length_c   1.000
_cell.angle_alpha   90.00
_cell.angle_beta   90.00
_cell.angle_gamma   90.00
#
_symmetry.space_group_name_H-M   'P 1'
#
loop_
_entity.id
_entity.type
_entity.pdbx_description
1 polymer ?
#
loop_
_entity_poly.entity_id
_entity_poly.type
_entity_poly.pdbx_seq_one_letter_code
_entity_poly.pdbx_strand_id
1 'polypeptide(L)'
;MRALWAGLIARADRGELPFPGDPSVSLNRTSLLSLVFGGFYGPAWSQLADVLVALDTGVQPPASPPVEPRRQDDEVVENPAQVFCEDYSLPVRDFREYAAHLNRAARIAPDMRISPLAIAMVASCLGQPTPIPDPQHQLRVAQNAQVLLGNTVHDPATPYVWAASTAGQIGRAGVLLTYEGWGHLTDDPPGRGPYGPRPGRAPARPP
;
A
#
# COMPACT_ATOMS: atom_id res chain seq x y z
N MET A 1 -16.09 -16.90 -4.10
CA MET A 1 -14.95 -15.96 -3.92
C MET A 1 -13.66 -16.64 -3.42
N ARG A 2 -13.61 -17.24 -2.22
CA ARG A 2 -12.36 -17.85 -1.70
C ARG A 2 -11.73 -18.92 -2.59
N ALA A 3 -12.53 -19.76 -3.24
CA ALA A 3 -12.04 -20.78 -4.18
C ALA A 3 -11.36 -20.15 -5.41
N LEU A 4 -12.00 -19.13 -6.01
CA LEU A 4 -11.43 -18.33 -7.09
C LEU A 4 -10.07 -17.75 -6.68
N TRP A 5 -10.04 -17.07 -5.53
CA TRP A 5 -8.82 -16.46 -5.01
C TRP A 5 -7.69 -17.48 -4.78
N ALA A 6 -8.00 -18.62 -4.15
CA ALA A 6 -7.03 -19.69 -3.96
C ALA A 6 -6.51 -20.24 -5.30
N GLY A 7 -7.37 -20.34 -6.32
CA GLY A 7 -6.99 -20.74 -7.67
C GLY A 7 -6.03 -19.74 -8.33
N LEU A 8 -6.32 -18.44 -8.23
CA LEU A 8 -5.45 -17.37 -8.75
C LEU A 8 -4.09 -17.37 -8.04
N ILE A 9 -4.05 -17.51 -6.72
CA ILE A 9 -2.81 -17.62 -5.94
C ILE A 9 -2.00 -18.84 -6.39
N ALA A 10 -2.63 -20.01 -6.56
CA ALA A 10 -1.95 -21.22 -6.99
C ALA A 10 -1.37 -21.11 -8.41
N ARG A 11 -2.07 -20.44 -9.33
CA ARG A 11 -1.55 -20.15 -10.68
C ARG A 11 -0.39 -19.17 -10.63
N ALA A 12 -0.49 -18.11 -9.81
CA ALA A 12 0.56 -17.14 -9.61
C ALA A 12 1.84 -17.77 -9.01
N ASP A 13 1.69 -18.73 -8.09
CA ASP A 13 2.81 -19.49 -7.52
C ASP A 13 3.58 -20.31 -8.56
N ARG A 14 2.89 -20.77 -9.62
CA ARG A 14 3.50 -21.50 -10.74
C ARG A 14 3.97 -20.59 -11.87
N GLY A 15 3.74 -19.28 -11.78
CA GLY A 15 4.02 -18.33 -12.87
C GLY A 15 3.10 -18.48 -14.08
N GLU A 16 1.91 -19.04 -13.88
CA GLU A 16 0.91 -19.34 -14.92
C GLU A 16 -0.25 -18.30 -14.95
N LEU A 17 -0.03 -17.13 -14.35
CA LEU A 17 -1.04 -16.09 -14.27
C LEU A 17 -0.63 -14.88 -15.13
N PRO A 18 -0.98 -14.86 -16.42
CA PRO A 18 -0.68 -13.71 -17.27
C PRO A 18 -1.43 -12.47 -16.77
N PHE A 19 -0.80 -11.32 -16.94
CA PHE A 19 -1.40 -10.05 -16.61
C PHE A 19 -2.50 -9.68 -17.65
N PRO A 20 -3.69 -9.23 -17.21
CA PRO A 20 -4.76 -8.87 -18.14
C PRO A 20 -4.33 -7.72 -19.05
N GLY A 21 -4.46 -7.90 -20.37
CA GLY A 21 -4.08 -6.89 -21.38
C GLY A 21 -2.65 -6.99 -21.88
N ASP A 22 -1.72 -7.60 -21.13
CA ASP A 22 -0.36 -7.89 -21.56
C ASP A 22 0.07 -9.31 -21.15
N PRO A 23 -0.23 -10.33 -21.97
CA PRO A 23 0.10 -11.71 -21.66
C PRO A 23 1.60 -12.01 -21.57
N SER A 24 2.47 -11.08 -21.99
CA SER A 24 3.93 -11.23 -21.87
C SER A 24 4.41 -11.07 -20.42
N VAL A 25 3.59 -10.44 -19.56
CA VAL A 25 3.88 -10.23 -18.14
C VAL A 25 3.16 -11.32 -17.34
N SER A 26 3.91 -12.13 -16.59
CA SER A 26 3.34 -13.11 -15.65
C SER A 26 3.35 -12.58 -14.22
N LEU A 27 2.21 -12.67 -13.54
CA LEU A 27 2.05 -12.31 -12.15
C LEU A 27 2.49 -13.46 -11.25
N ASN A 28 3.55 -13.23 -10.47
CA ASN A 28 3.84 -14.07 -9.31
C ASN A 28 2.91 -13.70 -8.13
N ARG A 29 2.94 -14.51 -7.06
CA ARG A 29 2.12 -14.30 -5.86
C ARG A 29 2.25 -12.88 -5.29
N THR A 30 3.46 -12.37 -5.12
CA THR A 30 3.70 -11.04 -4.53
C THR A 30 3.10 -9.95 -5.40
N SER A 31 3.28 -10.02 -6.72
CA SER A 31 2.72 -9.05 -7.67
C SER A 31 1.18 -9.09 -7.68
N LEU A 32 0.58 -10.29 -7.63
CA LEU A 32 -0.88 -10.44 -7.50
C LEU A 32 -1.41 -9.81 -6.20
N LEU A 33 -0.74 -10.06 -5.08
CA LEU A 33 -1.10 -9.48 -3.78
C LEU A 33 -0.95 -7.96 -3.78
N SER A 34 0.11 -7.42 -4.37
CA SER A 34 0.31 -5.97 -4.53
C SER A 34 -0.78 -5.34 -5.38
N LEU A 35 -1.19 -5.99 -6.47
CA LEU A 35 -2.28 -5.52 -7.33
C LEU A 35 -3.61 -5.45 -6.55
N VAL A 36 -3.96 -6.51 -5.82
CA VAL A 36 -5.19 -6.55 -5.01
C VAL A 36 -5.14 -5.52 -3.88
N PHE A 37 -4.00 -5.41 -3.20
CA PHE A 37 -3.78 -4.41 -2.15
C PHE A 37 -3.91 -2.98 -2.66
N GLY A 38 -3.41 -2.68 -3.87
CA GLY A 38 -3.62 -1.38 -4.52
C GLY A 38 -5.09 -1.06 -4.76
N GLY A 39 -5.90 -2.07 -5.09
CA GLY A 39 -7.36 -1.93 -5.20
C GLY A 39 -8.07 -1.58 -3.88
N PHE A 40 -7.41 -1.76 -2.73
CA PHE A 40 -7.95 -1.38 -1.42
C PHE A 40 -7.64 0.07 -1.03
N TYR A 41 -6.67 0.73 -1.69
CA TYR A 41 -6.37 2.16 -1.44
C TYR A 41 -7.56 3.04 -1.80
N GLY A 42 -8.25 2.73 -2.89
CA GLY A 42 -9.61 3.21 -3.11
C GLY A 42 -10.63 2.18 -2.65
N PRO A 43 -11.91 2.53 -2.46
CA PRO A 43 -12.99 1.55 -2.40
C PRO A 43 -13.31 1.00 -3.82
N ALA A 44 -12.29 0.55 -4.57
CA ALA A 44 -12.37 0.19 -5.99
C ALA A 44 -12.93 -1.23 -6.23
N TRP A 45 -13.97 -1.61 -5.49
CA TRP A 45 -14.48 -2.98 -5.42
C TRP A 45 -14.93 -3.52 -6.78
N SER A 46 -15.63 -2.69 -7.55
CA SER A 46 -16.12 -3.06 -8.88
C SER A 46 -14.98 -3.31 -9.86
N GLN A 47 -14.01 -2.40 -9.92
CA GLN A 47 -12.83 -2.54 -10.77
C GLN A 47 -11.98 -3.74 -10.35
N LEU A 48 -11.83 -3.97 -9.04
CA LEU A 48 -11.10 -5.13 -8.53
C LEU A 48 -11.81 -6.44 -8.91
N ALA A 49 -13.14 -6.49 -8.85
CA ALA A 49 -13.91 -7.67 -9.26
C ALA A 49 -13.71 -7.97 -10.76
N ASP A 50 -13.76 -6.93 -11.61
CA ASP A 50 -13.49 -7.04 -13.03
C ASP A 50 -12.08 -7.59 -13.32
N VAL A 51 -11.06 -7.09 -12.62
CA VAL A 51 -9.68 -7.58 -12.77
C VAL A 51 -9.57 -9.04 -12.32
N LEU A 52 -10.23 -9.45 -11.24
CA LEU A 52 -10.23 -10.84 -10.79
C LEU A 52 -10.89 -11.78 -11.80
N VAL A 53 -11.98 -11.35 -12.45
CA VAL A 53 -12.62 -12.09 -13.56
C VAL A 53 -11.69 -12.18 -14.77
N ALA A 54 -11.00 -11.08 -15.11
CA ALA A 54 -10.06 -11.05 -16.22
C ALA A 54 -8.86 -11.99 -15.99
N LEU A 55 -8.33 -12.03 -14.77
CA LEU A 55 -7.27 -12.94 -14.35
C LEU A 55 -7.69 -14.41 -14.43
N ASP A 56 -8.93 -14.70 -14.06
CA ASP A 56 -9.46 -16.06 -14.08
C ASP A 56 -9.68 -16.57 -15.52
N THR A 57 -10.36 -15.75 -16.32
CA THR A 57 -10.85 -16.11 -17.67
C THR A 57 -9.87 -15.80 -18.79
N GLY A 58 -8.91 -14.90 -18.56
CA GLY A 58 -8.03 -14.34 -19.59
C GLY A 58 -8.71 -13.31 -20.50
N VAL A 59 -9.98 -12.97 -20.26
CA VAL A 59 -10.76 -12.03 -21.09
C VAL A 59 -10.90 -10.69 -20.38
N GLN A 60 -10.50 -9.61 -21.03
CA GLN A 60 -10.64 -8.27 -20.48
C GLN A 60 -12.11 -7.80 -20.57
N PRO A 61 -12.72 -7.33 -19.46
CA PRO A 61 -14.09 -6.82 -19.51
C PRO A 61 -14.17 -5.54 -20.35
N PRO A 62 -15.24 -5.35 -21.14
CA PRO A 62 -15.36 -4.25 -22.10
C PRO A 62 -15.39 -2.84 -21.48
N ALA A 63 -15.62 -2.73 -20.16
CA ALA A 63 -15.72 -1.47 -19.44
C ALA A 63 -14.53 -1.19 -18.49
N SER A 64 -13.53 -2.07 -18.42
CA SER A 64 -12.37 -1.86 -17.54
C SER A 64 -11.25 -1.16 -18.30
N PRO A 65 -10.69 -0.04 -17.80
CA PRO A 65 -9.47 0.51 -18.38
C PRO A 65 -8.37 -0.56 -18.33
N PRO A 66 -7.45 -0.58 -19.31
CA PRO A 66 -6.28 -1.44 -19.23
C PRO A 66 -5.57 -1.16 -17.90
N VAL A 67 -5.32 -2.22 -17.14
CA VAL A 67 -4.33 -2.11 -16.08
C VAL A 67 -3.01 -2.03 -16.85
N GLU A 68 -2.28 -0.93 -16.76
CA GLU A 68 -0.98 -0.83 -17.43
C GLU A 68 0.10 -1.31 -16.46
N PRO A 69 0.99 -2.23 -16.85
CA PRO A 69 2.14 -2.55 -16.03
C PRO A 69 3.01 -1.30 -15.95
N ARG A 70 3.33 -0.85 -14.73
CA ARG A 70 4.28 0.24 -14.55
C ARG A 70 5.64 -0.18 -15.05
N ARG A 71 6.05 0.35 -16.20
CA ARG A 71 7.42 0.29 -16.69
C ARG A 71 8.17 1.47 -16.10
N GLN A 72 9.24 1.18 -15.37
CA GLN A 72 10.18 2.17 -14.89
C GLN A 72 11.33 2.19 -15.91
N ASP A 73 11.21 3.06 -16.90
CA ASP A 73 12.21 3.19 -17.98
C ASP A 73 13.30 4.24 -17.63
N ASP A 74 13.19 4.88 -16.46
CA ASP A 74 14.10 5.92 -16.01
C ASP A 74 15.37 5.32 -15.38
N GLU A 75 16.54 5.90 -15.72
CA GLU A 75 17.84 5.53 -15.14
C GLU A 75 17.91 5.83 -13.63
N VAL A 76 17.14 6.81 -13.17
CA VAL A 76 17.05 7.22 -11.76
C VAL A 76 15.60 7.14 -11.31
N VAL A 77 15.38 6.51 -10.16
CA VAL A 77 14.05 6.36 -9.57
C VAL A 77 13.99 7.01 -8.19
N GLU A 78 12.86 7.64 -7.88
CA GLU A 78 12.58 8.14 -6.54
C GLU A 78 12.57 6.97 -5.54
N ASN A 79 13.42 7.03 -4.52
CA ASN A 79 13.55 5.98 -3.50
C ASN A 79 13.19 6.51 -2.11
N PRO A 80 11.89 6.56 -1.74
CA PRO A 80 11.47 7.02 -0.42
C PRO A 80 11.85 6.03 0.70
N ALA A 81 12.30 4.81 0.38
CA ALA A 81 12.62 3.81 1.39
C ALA A 81 13.77 4.25 2.29
N GLN A 82 14.77 4.97 1.77
CA GLN A 82 15.89 5.44 2.61
C GLN A 82 15.43 6.40 3.69
N VAL A 83 14.59 7.38 3.34
CA VAL A 83 13.99 8.32 4.31
C VAL A 83 13.19 7.54 5.35
N PHE A 84 12.38 6.58 4.90
CA PHE A 84 11.61 5.73 5.81
C PHE A 84 12.51 4.93 6.78
N CYS A 85 13.65 4.40 6.32
CA CYS A 85 14.59 3.67 7.18
C CYS A 85 15.32 4.58 8.18
N GLU A 86 15.41 5.88 7.92
CA GLU A 86 15.96 6.86 8.86
C GLU A 86 14.95 7.30 9.93
N ASP A 87 13.65 7.13 9.65
CA ASP A 87 12.52 7.51 10.53
C ASP A 87 11.92 6.32 11.32
N TYR A 88 12.26 5.09 10.98
CA TYR A 88 11.63 3.90 11.58
C TYR A 88 12.65 2.88 12.07
N SER A 89 12.63 2.62 13.38
CA SER A 89 13.28 1.43 13.95
C SER A 89 12.41 0.19 13.69
N LEU A 90 12.85 -0.65 12.77
CA LEU A 90 12.19 -1.93 12.42
C LEU A 90 13.15 -3.11 12.63
N PRO A 91 13.57 -3.39 13.87
CA PRO A 91 14.56 -4.43 14.12
C PRO A 91 14.01 -5.81 13.76
N VAL A 92 14.68 -6.46 12.81
CA VAL A 92 14.51 -7.88 12.47
C VAL A 92 15.90 -8.51 12.52
N ARG A 93 16.12 -9.39 13.50
CA ARG A 93 17.47 -9.90 13.82
C ARG A 93 17.99 -10.89 12.79
N ASP A 94 17.11 -11.75 12.29
CA ASP A 94 17.47 -12.84 11.41
C ASP A 94 16.26 -13.31 10.57
N PHE A 95 16.52 -14.26 9.68
CA PHE A 95 15.49 -14.86 8.83
C PHE A 95 14.40 -15.60 9.63
N ARG A 96 14.73 -16.17 10.80
CA ARG A 96 13.74 -16.89 11.62
C ARG A 96 12.71 -15.93 12.18
N GLU A 97 13.15 -14.77 12.67
CA GLU A 97 12.27 -13.69 13.12
C GLU A 97 11.44 -13.13 11.97
N TYR A 98 12.07 -12.86 10.83
CA TYR A 98 11.36 -12.43 9.62
C TYR A 98 10.26 -13.41 9.21
N ALA A 99 10.58 -14.71 9.10
CA ALA A 99 9.62 -15.75 8.76
C ALA A 99 8.50 -15.88 9.81
N ALA A 100 8.80 -15.67 11.09
CA ALA A 100 7.78 -15.63 12.14
C ALA A 100 6.77 -14.49 11.96
N HIS A 101 7.24 -13.29 11.54
CA HIS A 101 6.37 -12.18 11.18
C HIS A 101 5.48 -12.51 9.98
N LEU A 102 6.02 -13.12 8.92
CA LEU A 102 5.23 -13.55 7.76
C LEU A 102 4.17 -14.59 8.14
N ASN A 103 4.54 -15.59 8.95
CA ASN A 103 3.60 -16.59 9.42
C ASN A 103 2.49 -15.98 10.30
N ARG A 104 2.82 -14.97 11.10
CA ARG A 104 1.83 -14.23 11.89
C ARG A 104 0.88 -13.43 10.99
N ALA A 105 1.42 -12.72 10.00
CA ALA A 105 0.62 -11.99 9.03
C ALA A 105 -0.36 -12.93 8.31
N ALA A 106 0.08 -14.13 7.92
CA ALA A 106 -0.76 -15.11 7.26
C ALA A 106 -1.88 -15.69 8.13
N ARG A 107 -1.71 -15.70 9.46
CA ARG A 107 -2.79 -16.07 10.39
C ARG A 107 -3.81 -14.95 10.58
N ILE A 108 -3.36 -13.70 10.58
CA ILE A 108 -4.22 -12.52 10.76
C ILE A 108 -5.05 -12.25 9.50
N ALA A 109 -4.41 -12.31 8.33
CA ALA A 109 -5.03 -12.04 7.04
C ALA A 109 -4.79 -13.23 6.09
N PRO A 110 -5.55 -14.34 6.21
CA PRO A 110 -5.30 -15.56 5.44
C PRO A 110 -5.45 -15.40 3.93
N ASP A 111 -6.31 -14.47 3.49
CA ASP A 111 -6.50 -14.18 2.06
C ASP A 111 -5.29 -13.42 1.49
N MET A 112 -4.74 -12.42 2.21
CA MET A 112 -3.60 -11.63 1.73
C MET A 112 -2.24 -12.26 2.06
N ARG A 113 -2.15 -13.03 3.14
CA ARG A 113 -0.96 -13.69 3.71
C ARG A 113 0.17 -12.78 4.19
N ILE A 114 0.40 -11.67 3.51
CA ILE A 114 1.37 -10.62 3.80
C ILE A 114 0.71 -9.26 3.57
N SER A 115 1.27 -8.20 4.15
CA SER A 115 1.01 -6.83 3.69
C SER A 115 2.12 -6.45 2.71
N PRO A 116 1.83 -6.24 1.41
CA PRO A 116 2.85 -5.84 0.43
C PRO A 116 3.58 -4.55 0.82
N LEU A 117 2.87 -3.59 1.42
CA LEU A 117 3.46 -2.35 1.93
C LEU A 117 4.44 -2.63 3.08
N ALA A 118 3.99 -3.34 4.11
CA ALA A 118 4.80 -3.55 5.31
C ALA A 118 6.02 -4.44 5.03
N ILE A 119 5.85 -5.52 4.25
CA ILE A 119 6.95 -6.44 3.95
C ILE A 119 8.03 -5.76 3.10
N ALA A 120 7.63 -4.93 2.13
CA ALA A 120 8.58 -4.20 1.30
C ALA A 120 9.40 -3.22 2.14
N MET A 121 8.76 -2.41 2.99
CA MET A 121 9.47 -1.45 3.83
C MET A 121 10.36 -2.13 4.88
N VAL A 122 9.88 -3.18 5.54
CA VAL A 122 10.71 -3.95 6.49
C VAL A 122 11.93 -4.53 5.78
N ALA A 123 11.75 -5.13 4.61
CA ALA A 123 12.85 -5.71 3.84
C ALA A 123 13.85 -4.63 3.37
N SER A 124 13.37 -3.48 2.93
CA SER A 124 14.21 -2.35 2.49
C SER A 124 15.09 -1.79 3.60
N CYS A 125 14.66 -1.89 4.87
CA CYS A 125 15.44 -1.39 6.01
C CYS A 125 16.34 -2.44 6.68
N LEU A 126 16.38 -3.67 6.16
CA LEU A 126 17.31 -4.69 6.67
C LEU A 126 18.75 -4.23 6.42
N GLY A 127 19.52 -4.07 7.49
CA GLY A 127 20.91 -3.60 7.42
C GLY A 127 21.07 -2.08 7.53
N GLN A 128 20.00 -1.32 7.76
CA GLN A 128 20.09 0.10 8.07
C GLN A 128 21.06 0.34 9.25
N PRO A 129 22.07 1.22 9.11
CA PRO A 129 23.01 1.50 10.18
C PRO A 129 22.32 2.05 11.43
N THR A 130 22.71 1.54 12.60
CA THR A 130 22.27 2.06 13.88
C THR A 130 23.26 3.10 14.43
N PRO A 131 22.80 4.12 15.18
CA PRO A 131 21.41 4.36 15.57
C PRO A 131 20.54 4.90 14.43
N ILE A 132 19.25 4.56 14.45
CA ILE A 132 18.25 5.18 13.57
C ILE A 132 18.14 6.66 13.95
N PRO A 133 18.25 7.60 12.99
CA PRO A 133 18.22 9.04 13.27
C PRO A 133 16.98 9.54 14.00
N ASP A 134 15.78 9.13 13.57
CA ASP A 134 14.52 9.57 14.16
C ASP A 134 13.61 8.37 14.51
N PRO A 135 13.96 7.55 15.54
CA PRO A 135 13.17 6.38 15.87
C PRO A 135 11.82 6.78 16.50
N GLN A 136 10.85 5.87 16.41
CA GLN A 136 9.48 6.12 16.87
C GLN A 136 9.44 6.52 18.36
N HIS A 137 8.72 7.60 18.68
CA HIS A 137 8.58 8.12 20.03
C HIS A 137 7.17 8.70 20.29
N GLN A 138 6.86 9.00 21.56
CA GLN A 138 5.63 9.73 21.90
C GLN A 138 5.69 11.17 21.39
N LEU A 139 4.62 11.64 20.75
CA LEU A 139 4.57 12.97 20.15
C LEU A 139 4.71 14.07 21.19
N ARG A 140 5.45 15.12 20.84
CA ARG A 140 5.58 16.36 21.62
C ARG A 140 5.11 17.53 20.76
N VAL A 141 3.83 17.87 20.90
CA VAL A 141 3.19 18.86 20.03
C VAL A 141 2.84 20.11 20.82
N ALA A 142 3.24 21.27 20.28
CA ALA A 142 2.86 22.57 20.83
C ALA A 142 1.33 22.74 20.77
N GLN A 143 0.73 23.19 21.87
CA GLN A 143 -0.72 23.29 22.02
C GLN A 143 -1.24 24.69 21.64
N ASN A 144 -0.65 25.31 20.62
CA ASN A 144 -0.90 26.69 20.20
C ASN A 144 -1.91 26.82 19.03
N ALA A 145 -2.26 25.72 18.37
CA ALA A 145 -3.29 25.66 17.34
C ALA A 145 -3.99 24.29 17.37
N GLN A 146 -5.21 24.22 16.84
CA GLN A 146 -5.88 22.94 16.62
C GLN A 146 -5.22 22.18 15.46
N VAL A 147 -5.09 20.87 15.61
CA VAL A 147 -4.61 19.94 14.58
C VAL A 147 -5.76 19.02 14.21
N LEU A 148 -6.20 19.10 12.96
CA LEU A 148 -7.19 18.19 12.40
C LEU A 148 -6.50 16.95 11.84
N LEU A 149 -6.94 15.77 12.28
CA LEU A 149 -6.51 14.48 11.75
C LEU A 149 -7.69 13.87 11.00
N GLY A 150 -7.57 13.66 9.69
CA GLY A 150 -8.57 12.93 8.91
C GLY A 150 -8.18 11.47 8.77
N ASN A 151 -9.07 10.53 9.11
CA ASN A 151 -8.82 9.12 8.84
C ASN A 151 -10.11 8.32 8.58
N THR A 152 -9.95 7.24 7.83
CA THR A 152 -11.02 6.33 7.41
C THR A 152 -11.06 5.09 8.31
N VAL A 153 -12.24 4.70 8.79
CA VAL A 153 -12.40 3.55 9.72
C VAL A 153 -11.78 2.27 9.17
N HIS A 154 -11.89 2.04 7.85
CA HIS A 154 -11.33 0.88 7.17
C HIS A 154 -10.17 1.24 6.21
N ASP A 155 -9.25 2.11 6.66
CA ASP A 155 -8.01 2.40 5.95
C ASP A 155 -7.04 1.19 5.97
N PRO A 156 -6.64 0.63 4.80
CA PRO A 156 -5.78 -0.55 4.74
C PRO A 156 -4.28 -0.26 4.93
N ALA A 157 -3.85 1.00 4.84
CA ALA A 157 -2.45 1.41 4.87
C ALA A 157 -2.09 2.15 6.18
N THR A 158 -2.99 3.01 6.66
CA THR A 158 -2.86 3.74 7.94
C THR A 158 -4.09 3.50 8.82
N PRO A 159 -4.15 2.37 9.56
CA PRO A 159 -5.33 1.95 10.30
C PRO A 159 -5.84 3.01 11.29
N TYR A 160 -7.16 3.08 11.46
CA TYR A 160 -7.83 4.05 12.35
C TYR A 160 -7.26 4.15 13.76
N VAL A 161 -6.84 3.02 14.32
CA VAL A 161 -6.22 2.99 15.66
C VAL A 161 -4.93 3.80 15.75
N TRP A 162 -4.20 3.98 14.65
CA TRP A 162 -3.02 4.86 14.61
C TRP A 162 -3.44 6.32 14.68
N ALA A 163 -4.42 6.74 13.88
CA ALA A 163 -4.94 8.10 13.92
C ALA A 163 -5.55 8.46 15.29
N ALA A 164 -6.29 7.52 15.89
CA ALA A 164 -6.82 7.66 17.25
C ALA A 164 -5.71 7.80 18.30
N SER A 165 -4.64 7.01 18.21
CA SER A 165 -3.48 7.14 19.09
C SER A 165 -2.78 8.49 18.89
N THR A 166 -2.53 8.92 17.65
CA THR A 166 -1.92 10.21 17.32
C THR A 166 -2.74 11.37 17.88
N ALA A 167 -4.07 11.36 17.69
CA ALA A 167 -4.96 12.38 18.27
C ALA A 167 -4.87 12.40 19.81
N GLY A 168 -4.86 11.22 20.44
CA GLY A 168 -4.68 11.09 21.89
C GLY A 168 -3.34 11.64 22.39
N GLN A 169 -2.26 11.45 21.64
CA GLN A 169 -0.92 11.98 21.97
C GLN A 169 -0.83 13.50 21.78
N ILE A 170 -1.51 14.05 20.77
CA ILE A 170 -1.63 15.51 20.60
C ILE A 170 -2.46 16.12 21.74
N GLY A 171 -3.41 15.38 22.30
CA GLY A 171 -4.23 15.81 23.43
C GLY A 171 -5.30 16.81 23.01
N ARG A 172 -5.52 17.85 23.83
CA ARG A 172 -6.64 18.80 23.65
C ARG A 172 -6.63 19.56 22.32
N ALA A 173 -5.47 19.69 21.69
CA ALA A 173 -5.33 20.33 20.38
C ALA A 173 -5.68 19.39 19.21
N GLY A 174 -5.74 18.07 19.43
CA GLY A 174 -5.99 17.08 18.40
C GLY A 174 -7.49 16.82 18.20
N VAL A 175 -7.96 17.00 16.97
CA VAL A 175 -9.35 16.69 16.58
C VAL A 175 -9.30 15.61 15.51
N LEU A 176 -9.90 14.44 15.78
CA LEU A 176 -9.99 13.36 14.82
C LEU A 176 -11.31 13.44 14.03
N LEU A 177 -11.21 13.80 12.75
CA LEU A 177 -12.29 13.66 11.77
C LEU A 177 -12.30 12.22 11.26
N THR A 178 -13.38 11.51 11.59
CA THR A 178 -13.57 10.11 11.19
C THR A 178 -14.45 10.04 9.96
N TYR A 179 -13.97 9.41 8.89
CA TYR A 179 -14.79 8.99 7.77
C TYR A 179 -15.19 7.51 7.96
N GLU A 180 -16.49 7.28 8.08
CA GLU A 180 -17.07 5.92 8.18
C GLU A 180 -17.13 5.27 6.80
N GLY A 181 -15.99 4.81 6.30
CA GLY A 181 -15.88 4.20 4.99
C GLY A 181 -14.65 3.33 4.83
N TRP A 182 -14.33 3.07 3.56
CA TRP A 182 -13.20 2.25 3.12
C TRP A 182 -12.29 3.08 2.22
N GLY A 183 -10.99 2.74 2.23
CA GLY A 183 -9.98 3.41 1.43
C GLY A 183 -8.94 4.11 2.29
N HIS A 184 -7.82 4.43 1.66
CA HIS A 184 -6.71 5.15 2.23
C HIS A 184 -6.88 6.65 1.97
N LEU A 185 -6.64 7.47 3.00
CA LEU A 185 -6.96 8.90 3.04
C LEU A 185 -8.47 9.17 3.07
N THR A 186 -8.83 10.38 3.49
CA THR A 186 -10.22 10.86 3.59
C THR A 186 -10.70 11.58 2.33
N ASP A 187 -9.77 12.06 1.50
CA ASP A 187 -10.00 12.73 0.23
C ASP A 187 -9.10 12.15 -0.86
N ASP A 188 -9.44 10.97 -1.38
CA ASP A 188 -8.89 10.51 -2.66
C ASP A 188 -10.03 10.48 -3.70
N PRO A 189 -10.11 11.44 -4.65
CA PRO A 189 -11.12 11.37 -5.69
C PRO A 189 -10.92 10.08 -6.51
N PRO A 190 -12.00 9.37 -6.87
CA PRO A 190 -11.89 8.13 -7.64
C PRO A 190 -11.05 8.37 -8.89
N GLY A 191 -9.92 7.65 -9.01
CA GLY A 191 -9.01 7.72 -10.16
C GLY A 191 -7.73 8.52 -9.95
N ARG A 192 -7.47 9.11 -8.77
CA ARG A 192 -6.16 9.71 -8.42
C ARG A 192 -5.51 9.06 -7.20
N GLY A 193 -5.38 7.74 -7.23
CA GLY A 193 -4.46 7.07 -6.32
C GLY A 193 -3.09 7.76 -6.30
N PRO A 194 -2.23 7.51 -5.29
CA PRO A 194 -0.90 8.14 -5.09
C PRO A 194 0.10 7.95 -6.25
N TYR A 195 -0.39 7.40 -7.35
CA TYR A 195 0.27 6.88 -8.52
C TYR A 195 -0.32 7.39 -9.84
N GLY A 196 -1.34 8.25 -9.78
CA GLY A 196 -1.82 8.98 -10.96
C GLY A 196 -0.77 9.95 -11.49
N PRO A 197 -0.77 10.25 -12.80
CA PRO A 197 0.19 11.19 -13.38
C PRO A 197 0.06 12.54 -12.69
N ARG A 198 1.19 13.08 -12.19
CA ARG A 198 1.25 14.47 -11.70
C ARG A 198 0.86 15.39 -12.86
N PRO A 199 0.01 16.42 -12.64
CA PRO A 199 -0.20 17.43 -13.67
C PRO A 199 1.16 18.02 -14.05
N GLY A 200 1.47 17.99 -15.35
CA GLY A 200 2.74 18.47 -15.88
C GLY A 200 3.05 19.88 -15.35
N ARG A 201 4.30 20.09 -14.93
CA ARG A 201 4.78 21.40 -14.51
C ARG A 201 4.55 22.37 -15.68
N ALA A 202 3.73 23.39 -15.47
CA ALA A 202 3.58 24.46 -16.46
C ALA A 202 4.98 25.04 -16.74
N PRO A 203 5.38 25.23 -18.01
CA PRO A 203 6.67 25.80 -18.32
C PRO A 203 6.77 27.20 -17.71
N ALA A 204 7.90 27.47 -17.05
CA ALA A 204 8.19 28.79 -16.53
C ALA A 204 8.11 29.81 -17.67
N ARG A 205 7.39 30.91 -17.47
CA ARG A 205 7.40 32.03 -18.42
C ARG A 205 8.83 32.57 -18.49
N PRO A 206 9.41 32.74 -19.70
CA PRO A 206 10.70 33.42 -19.85
C PRO A 206 10.60 34.89 -19.40
N PRO A 207 11.74 35.51 -19.05
CA PRO A 207 11.81 36.83 -18.41
C PRO A 207 11.21 37.96 -19.26
#